data_AF-A0A9D1WIX2-F1
#
_entry.id   AF-A0A9D1WIX2-F1
#
_cell.length_a   1.000
_cell.length_b   1.000
_cell.length_c   1.000
_cell.angle_alpha   90.00
_cell.angle_beta   90.00
_cell.angle_gamma   90.00
#
_symmetry.space_group_name_H-M   'P 1'
#
loop_
_entity.id
_entity.type
_entity.pdbx_description
1 polymer ?
#
loop_
_entity_poly.entity_id
_entity_poly.type
_entity_poly.pdbx_seq_one_letter_code
_entity_poly.pdbx_strand_id
1 'polypeptide(L)'
;PSALSRQSIENEKGLEETCSDPDALLPACQRAASNPKYRVLFLDEGLSHHILKKLYQAQKPYRIPEIMEDYHVSEWEAEKIFLFILHGNFAVNKSLGWNRNAEWYHIQGIIKNLLKPEP
;
A
#
# COMPACT_ATOMS: atom_id res chain seq x y z
N PRO A 1 -25.21 0.80 52.20
CA PRO A 1 -23.75 0.65 52.43
C PRO A 1 -23.19 -0.58 51.70
N SER A 2 -22.25 -0.51 50.77
CA SER A 2 -21.54 0.64 50.19
C SER A 2 -20.53 0.06 49.20
N ALA A 3 -20.53 0.61 47.99
CA ALA A 3 -19.33 0.92 47.21
C ALA A 3 -18.32 -0.20 46.88
N LEU A 4 -18.75 -1.32 46.27
CA LEU A 4 -17.81 -2.24 45.58
C LEU A 4 -18.19 -2.53 44.11
N SER A 5 -19.15 -1.78 43.54
CA SER A 5 -19.69 -2.05 42.19
C SER A 5 -19.27 -1.04 41.11
N ARG A 6 -18.22 -0.23 41.29
CA ARG A 6 -17.86 0.84 40.32
C ARG A 6 -16.36 1.13 40.14
N GLN A 7 -15.49 0.12 40.23
CA GLN A 7 -14.04 0.35 39.99
C GLN A 7 -13.36 -0.66 39.06
N SER A 8 -14.13 -1.51 38.36
CA SER A 8 -13.55 -2.44 37.36
C SER A 8 -13.90 -2.06 35.92
N ILE A 9 -14.53 -0.90 35.70
CA ILE A 9 -14.87 -0.36 34.38
C ILE A 9 -14.24 1.03 34.27
N GLU A 10 -12.92 1.13 34.27
CA GLU A 10 -12.26 2.43 34.02
C GLU A 10 -10.79 2.36 33.59
N ASN A 11 -10.30 1.22 33.09
CA ASN A 11 -8.90 1.12 32.64
C ASN A 11 -8.68 0.65 31.19
N GLU A 12 -9.73 0.62 30.36
CA GLU A 12 -9.61 0.40 28.91
C GLU A 12 -9.59 1.71 28.10
N LYS A 13 -9.02 2.78 28.65
CA LYS A 13 -8.75 4.01 27.91
C LYS A 13 -7.34 4.50 28.22
N GLY A 14 -6.40 4.04 27.43
CA GLY A 14 -5.05 4.57 27.49
C GLY A 14 -4.03 3.64 26.86
N LEU A 15 -4.08 3.51 25.53
CA LEU A 15 -2.95 3.60 24.61
C LEU A 15 -3.47 3.14 23.24
N GLU A 16 -4.30 3.98 22.60
CA GLU A 16 -4.11 4.13 21.17
C GLU A 16 -2.71 4.78 21.04
N GLU A 17 -1.68 3.95 20.93
CA GLU A 17 -0.45 4.41 20.30
C GLU A 17 -0.84 4.79 18.88
N THR A 18 -1.19 6.07 18.69
CA THR A 18 -1.20 6.67 17.38
C THR A 18 0.20 6.44 16.84
N CYS A 19 0.34 5.46 15.94
CA CYS A 19 1.60 5.15 15.28
C CYS A 19 2.07 6.46 14.66
N SER A 20 3.02 7.12 15.30
CA SER A 20 3.54 8.44 14.90
C SER A 20 4.36 8.34 13.62
N ASP A 21 4.38 7.16 12.99
CA ASP A 21 4.95 6.94 11.69
C ASP A 21 4.01 7.55 10.64
N PRO A 22 4.36 8.71 10.03
CA PRO A 22 3.56 9.29 8.96
C PRO A 22 3.41 8.33 7.76
N ASP A 23 4.18 7.24 7.74
CA ASP A 23 4.16 6.22 6.71
C ASP A 23 3.23 5.03 7.07
N ALA A 24 2.61 4.99 8.25
CA ALA A 24 1.79 3.85 8.71
C ALA A 24 0.64 3.50 7.75
N LEU A 25 0.08 4.50 7.07
CA LEU A 25 -1.02 4.35 6.11
C LEU A 25 -0.55 3.96 4.71
N LEU A 26 0.76 3.89 4.46
CA LEU A 26 1.28 3.56 3.14
C LEU A 26 1.21 2.04 2.88
N PRO A 27 1.06 1.62 1.61
CA PRO A 27 1.25 0.24 1.21
C PRO A 27 2.63 -0.26 1.66
N ALA A 28 2.71 -1.52 2.10
CA ALA A 28 3.92 -2.10 2.71
C ALA A 28 5.19 -1.93 1.85
N CYS A 29 5.07 -2.02 0.53
CA CYS A 29 6.16 -1.79 -0.43
C CYS A 29 6.77 -0.38 -0.28
N GLN A 30 5.90 0.62 -0.14
CA GLN A 30 6.29 2.02 -0.11
C GLN A 30 6.84 2.45 1.26
N ARG A 31 6.32 1.85 2.34
CA ARG A 31 6.92 1.96 3.68
C ARG A 31 8.35 1.44 3.69
N ALA A 32 8.54 0.24 3.14
CA ALA A 32 9.86 -0.38 3.06
C ALA A 32 10.85 0.47 2.25
N ALA A 33 10.45 0.96 1.07
CA ALA A 33 11.31 1.80 0.22
C ALA A 33 11.61 3.19 0.81
N SER A 34 10.81 3.68 1.75
CA SER A 34 11.03 4.96 2.42
C SER A 34 12.26 4.91 3.35
N ASN A 35 12.61 3.73 3.87
CA ASN A 35 13.84 3.53 4.61
C ASN A 35 15.04 3.38 3.65
N PRO A 36 16.07 4.26 3.72
CA PRO A 36 17.23 4.19 2.84
C PRO A 36 17.95 2.84 2.84
N LYS A 37 17.96 2.14 3.99
CA LYS A 37 18.57 0.80 4.13
C LYS A 37 17.90 -0.25 3.25
N TYR A 38 16.58 -0.17 3.08
CA TYR A 38 15.82 -1.12 2.28
C TYR A 38 15.62 -0.64 0.84
N ARG A 39 15.66 0.68 0.59
CA ARG A 39 15.54 1.26 -0.77
C ARG A 39 16.51 0.66 -1.78
N VAL A 40 17.74 0.36 -1.37
CA VAL A 40 18.75 -0.28 -2.23
C VAL A 40 18.26 -1.62 -2.83
N LEU A 41 17.46 -2.38 -2.09
CA LEU A 41 16.89 -3.65 -2.54
C LEU A 41 15.84 -3.47 -3.64
N PHE A 42 15.16 -2.31 -3.67
CA PHE A 42 14.18 -1.96 -4.70
C PHE A 42 14.84 -1.41 -5.97
N LEU A 43 16.04 -0.85 -5.84
CA LEU A 43 16.82 -0.33 -6.96
C LEU A 43 17.58 -1.43 -7.70
N ASP A 44 18.02 -2.47 -6.98
CA ASP A 44 18.67 -3.65 -7.55
C ASP A 44 17.74 -4.41 -8.52
N GLU A 45 18.23 -4.68 -9.73
CA GLU A 45 17.42 -5.31 -10.78
C GLU A 45 17.04 -6.76 -10.47
N GLY A 46 17.95 -7.55 -9.90
CA GLY A 46 17.69 -8.94 -9.55
C GLY A 46 16.68 -9.08 -8.40
N LEU A 47 16.86 -8.29 -7.35
CA LEU A 47 16.01 -8.32 -6.16
C LEU A 47 14.63 -7.73 -6.42
N SER A 48 14.54 -6.66 -7.23
CA SER A 48 13.26 -6.02 -7.55
C SER A 48 12.23 -6.99 -8.16
N HIS A 49 12.68 -7.93 -8.99
CA HIS A 49 11.82 -8.98 -9.55
C HIS A 49 11.25 -9.91 -8.47
N HIS A 50 12.08 -10.35 -7.53
CA HIS A 50 11.64 -11.21 -6.42
C HIS A 50 10.67 -10.49 -5.48
N ILE A 51 10.89 -9.21 -5.22
CA ILE A 51 10.01 -8.36 -4.41
C ILE A 51 8.64 -8.24 -5.09
N LEU A 52 8.60 -7.92 -6.39
CA LEU A 52 7.35 -7.84 -7.16
C LEU A 52 6.57 -9.16 -7.14
N LYS A 53 7.25 -10.30 -7.32
CA LYS A 53 6.61 -11.61 -7.25
C LYS A 53 5.99 -11.86 -5.87
N LYS A 54 6.69 -11.54 -4.78
CA LYS A 54 6.14 -11.69 -3.42
C LYS A 54 4.97 -10.76 -3.16
N LEU A 55 5.06 -9.49 -3.58
CA LEU A 55 3.97 -8.52 -3.45
C LEU A 55 2.72 -8.99 -4.19
N TYR A 56 2.90 -9.48 -5.43
CA TYR A 56 1.81 -10.03 -6.22
C TYR A 56 1.11 -11.17 -5.49
N GLN A 57 1.85 -12.18 -5.03
CA GLN A 57 1.26 -13.34 -4.35
C GLN A 57 0.54 -12.96 -3.05
N ALA A 58 1.08 -12.01 -2.29
CA ALA A 58 0.48 -11.56 -1.04
C ALA A 58 -0.81 -10.74 -1.25
N GLN A 59 -0.86 -9.94 -2.31
CA GLN A 59 -1.97 -9.01 -2.56
C GLN A 59 -3.05 -9.57 -3.48
N LYS A 60 -2.70 -10.54 -4.35
CA LYS A 60 -3.62 -11.15 -5.32
C LYS A 60 -4.99 -11.53 -4.73
N PRO A 61 -5.10 -12.19 -3.55
CA PRO A 61 -6.39 -12.62 -3.01
C PRO A 61 -7.35 -11.48 -2.67
N TYR A 62 -6.84 -10.27 -2.44
CA TYR A 62 -7.63 -9.09 -2.06
C TYR A 62 -7.83 -8.14 -3.23
N ARG A 63 -6.77 -7.91 -4.01
CA ARG A 63 -6.78 -6.94 -5.12
C ARG A 63 -7.59 -7.39 -6.32
N ILE A 64 -7.62 -8.69 -6.62
CA ILE A 64 -8.40 -9.19 -7.76
C ILE A 64 -9.91 -8.99 -7.53
N PRO A 65 -10.50 -9.41 -6.39
CA PRO A 65 -11.91 -9.14 -6.11
C PRO A 65 -12.26 -7.65 -6.16
N GLU A 66 -11.43 -6.78 -5.55
CA GLU A 66 -11.63 -5.32 -5.60
C GLU A 66 -11.68 -4.80 -7.03
N ILE A 67 -10.73 -5.20 -7.89
CA ILE A 67 -10.69 -4.74 -9.29
C ILE A 67 -11.88 -5.28 -10.10
N MET A 68 -12.32 -6.51 -9.84
CA MET A 68 -13.52 -7.06 -10.48
C MET A 68 -14.77 -6.24 -10.14
N GLU A 69 -14.91 -5.87 -8.87
CA GLU A 69 -16.02 -5.05 -8.39
C GLU A 69 -15.96 -3.62 -8.95
N ASP A 70 -14.80 -2.97 -8.80
CA ASP A 70 -14.60 -1.56 -9.18
C ASP A 70 -14.71 -1.32 -10.69
N TYR A 71 -14.19 -2.23 -11.53
CA TYR A 71 -14.14 -2.05 -12.98
C TYR A 71 -15.12 -2.93 -13.76
N HIS A 72 -15.93 -3.75 -13.06
CA HIS A 72 -16.89 -4.68 -13.68
C HIS A 72 -16.29 -5.62 -14.72
N VAL A 73 -15.12 -6.18 -14.40
CA VAL A 73 -14.35 -7.06 -15.27
C VAL A 73 -14.30 -8.51 -14.75
N SER A 74 -13.94 -9.44 -15.63
CA SER A 74 -13.68 -10.83 -15.25
C SER A 74 -12.44 -10.97 -14.36
N GLU A 75 -12.31 -12.10 -13.66
CA GLU A 75 -11.11 -12.41 -12.84
C GLU A 75 -9.82 -12.38 -13.69
N TRP A 76 -9.87 -12.90 -14.92
CA TRP A 76 -8.72 -12.92 -15.81
C TRP A 76 -8.28 -11.51 -16.21
N GLU A 77 -9.23 -10.63 -16.54
CA GLU A 77 -8.98 -9.21 -16.84
C GLU A 77 -8.46 -8.47 -15.61
N ALA A 78 -9.10 -8.66 -14.44
CA ALA A 78 -8.66 -8.09 -13.18
C ALA A 78 -7.23 -8.50 -12.82
N GLU A 79 -6.84 -9.75 -13.10
CA GLU A 79 -5.47 -10.21 -12.93
C GLU A 79 -4.48 -9.45 -13.83
N LYS A 80 -4.84 -9.19 -15.10
CA LYS A 80 -3.99 -8.42 -16.04
C LYS A 80 -3.90 -6.95 -15.65
N ILE A 81 -5.01 -6.36 -15.22
CA ILE A 81 -5.06 -4.99 -14.68
C ILE A 81 -4.18 -4.91 -13.42
N PHE A 82 -4.30 -5.87 -12.50
CA PHE A 82 -3.48 -5.88 -11.29
C PHE A 82 -1.99 -5.98 -11.60
N LEU A 83 -1.59 -6.86 -12.52
CA LEU A 83 -0.21 -6.94 -12.99
C LEU A 83 0.27 -5.60 -13.57
N PHE A 84 -0.52 -4.97 -14.44
CA PHE A 84 -0.19 -3.66 -15.00
C PHE A 84 -0.03 -2.60 -13.90
N ILE A 85 -0.97 -2.50 -12.97
CA ILE A 85 -0.94 -1.53 -11.86
C ILE A 85 0.30 -1.75 -10.99
N LEU A 86 0.58 -3.00 -10.60
CA LEU A 86 1.70 -3.33 -9.72
C LEU A 86 3.04 -3.02 -10.39
N HIS A 87 3.25 -3.51 -11.61
CA HIS A 87 4.50 -3.32 -12.33
C HIS A 87 4.69 -1.86 -12.77
N GLY A 88 3.63 -1.21 -13.25
CA GLY A 88 3.64 0.20 -13.66
C GLY A 88 3.97 1.13 -12.50
N ASN A 89 3.30 0.98 -11.36
CA ASN A 89 3.61 1.78 -10.16
C ASN A 89 5.03 1.54 -9.68
N PHE A 90 5.52 0.30 -9.69
CA PHE A 90 6.89 0.00 -9.30
C PHE A 90 7.91 0.67 -10.21
N ALA A 91 7.71 0.60 -11.53
CA ALA A 91 8.60 1.21 -12.51
C ALA A 91 8.69 2.73 -12.35
N VAL A 92 7.55 3.41 -12.16
CA VAL A 92 7.49 4.86 -11.90
C VAL A 92 8.16 5.22 -10.57
N ASN A 93 7.88 4.47 -9.51
CA ASN A 93 8.54 4.71 -8.23
C ASN A 93 10.06 4.54 -8.31
N LYS A 94 10.52 3.52 -9.05
CA LYS A 94 11.94 3.28 -9.29
C LYS A 94 12.59 4.41 -10.09
N SER A 95 11.95 4.91 -11.15
CA SER A 95 12.50 6.01 -11.96
C SER A 95 12.61 7.33 -11.21
N LEU A 96 11.74 7.56 -10.23
CA LEU A 96 11.78 8.72 -9.31
C LEU A 96 12.65 8.48 -8.07
N GLY A 97 13.42 7.39 -8.03
CA GLY A 97 14.34 7.07 -6.92
C GLY A 97 13.64 6.85 -5.58
N TRP A 98 12.34 6.52 -5.60
CA TRP A 98 11.50 6.38 -4.42
C TRP A 98 11.50 7.63 -3.52
N ASN A 99 11.72 8.81 -4.11
CA ASN A 99 11.74 10.08 -3.40
C ASN A 99 10.35 10.72 -3.43
N ARG A 100 9.77 11.00 -2.25
CA ARG A 100 8.42 11.60 -2.11
C ARG A 100 8.47 13.13 -2.21
N ASN A 101 9.06 13.63 -3.28
CA ASN A 101 9.10 15.06 -3.58
C ASN A 101 7.79 15.52 -4.25
N ALA A 102 7.67 16.81 -4.54
CA ALA A 102 6.47 17.37 -5.19
C ALA A 102 6.16 16.71 -6.55
N GLU A 103 7.19 16.33 -7.32
CA GLU A 103 7.04 15.66 -8.61
C GLU A 103 6.44 14.26 -8.45
N TRP A 104 6.86 13.52 -7.42
CA TRP A 104 6.30 12.22 -7.09
C TRP A 104 4.81 12.33 -6.81
N TYR A 105 4.39 13.24 -5.93
CA TYR A 105 2.97 13.43 -5.63
C TYR A 105 2.16 13.85 -6.86
N HIS A 106 2.73 14.70 -7.71
CA HIS A 106 2.11 15.11 -8.96
C HIS A 106 1.84 13.93 -9.90
N ILE A 107 2.86 13.11 -10.19
CA ILE A 107 2.74 11.94 -11.07
C ILE A 107 1.77 10.90 -10.50
N GLN A 108 1.81 10.65 -9.20
CA GLN A 108 0.90 9.70 -8.55
C GLN A 108 -0.56 10.17 -8.62
N GLY A 109 -0.80 11.48 -8.54
CA GLY A 109 -2.13 12.05 -8.78
C GLY A 109 -2.64 11.79 -10.20
N ILE A 110 -1.78 11.94 -11.22
CA ILE A 110 -2.12 11.65 -12.61
C ILE A 110 -2.43 10.15 -12.79
N ILE A 111 -1.56 9.27 -12.30
CA ILE A 111 -1.76 7.80 -12.39
C ILE A 111 -3.05 7.39 -11.68
N LYS A 112 -3.30 7.91 -10.48
CA LYS A 112 -4.54 7.65 -9.75
C LYS A 112 -5.77 8.06 -10.55
N ASN A 113 -5.73 9.22 -11.22
CA ASN A 113 -6.85 9.68 -12.04
C ASN A 113 -7.06 8.83 -13.29
N LEU A 114 -5.97 8.38 -13.93
CA LEU A 114 -6.04 7.46 -15.08
C LEU A 114 -6.65 6.11 -14.70
N LEU A 115 -6.36 5.64 -13.48
CA LEU A 115 -6.87 4.39 -12.95
C LEU A 115 -8.22 4.53 -12.24
N LYS A 116 -8.92 5.67 -12.28
CA LYS A 116 -10.26 5.72 -11.68
C LYS A 116 -11.23 4.88 -12.51
N PRO A 117 -11.99 3.95 -11.90
CA PRO A 117 -13.11 3.32 -12.59
C PRO A 117 -14.11 4.40 -13.01
N GLU A 118 -14.79 4.19 -14.14
CA GLU A 118 -15.90 5.06 -14.55
C GLU A 118 -17.06 4.91 -13.56
N PRO A 119 -17.77 6.01 -13.24
CA PRO A 119 -18.89 5.99 -12.30
C PRO A 119 -20.11 5.23 -12.82
#